data_AF-A0A1R3JQY9-F1
#
_entry.id   AF-A0A1R3JQY9-F1
#
_cell.length_a   1.000
_cell.length_b   1.000
_cell.length_c   1.000
_cell.angle_alpha   90.00
_cell.angle_beta   90.00
_cell.angle_gamma   90.00
#
_symmetry.space_group_name_H-M   'P 1'
#
loop_
_entity.id
_entity.type
_entity.pdbx_description
1 polymer ?
#
loop_
_entity_poly.entity_id
_entity_poly.type
_entity_poly.pdbx_seq_one_letter_code
_entity_poly.pdbx_strand_id
1 'polypeptide(L)' 'MAHQAIRYFELNTGAKIPSVGLGTWQAEPGVVGNAVSTAIKVFFKF' A
#
# COMPACT_ATOMS: atom_id res chain seq x y z
N MET A 1 -2.81 16.20 -20.02
CA MET A 1 -3.64 16.38 -18.81
C MET A 1 -2.98 15.61 -17.68
N ALA A 2 -2.31 16.29 -16.75
CA ALA A 2 -1.69 15.59 -15.61
C ALA A 2 -2.80 15.10 -14.68
N HIS A 3 -3.10 13.81 -14.71
CA HIS A 3 -4.00 13.18 -13.75
C HIS A 3 -3.25 13.11 -12.41
N GLN A 4 -3.52 14.07 -11.53
CA GLN A 4 -2.95 14.09 -10.17
C GLN A 4 -3.45 12.86 -9.41
N ALA A 5 -2.58 11.87 -9.20
CA ALA A 5 -2.93 10.68 -8.44
C ALA A 5 -3.14 11.04 -6.96
N ILE A 6 -4.30 10.67 -6.40
CA ILE A 6 -4.55 10.75 -4.95
C ILE A 6 -3.64 9.73 -4.27
N ARG A 7 -2.71 10.20 -3.42
CA ARG A 7 -1.71 9.33 -2.77
C ARG A 7 -2.13 8.85 -1.37
N TYR A 8 -2.94 9.63 -0.68
CA TYR A 8 -3.39 9.35 0.68
C TYR A 8 -4.83 9.83 0.91
N PHE A 9 -5.52 9.18 1.83
CA PHE A 9 -6.79 9.61 2.40
C PHE A 9 -6.61 9.92 3.88
N GLU A 10 -7.31 10.94 4.39
CA GLU A 10 -7.34 11.24 5.81
C GLU A 10 -8.50 10.50 6.46
N LEU A 11 -8.19 9.76 7.53
CA LEU A 11 -9.18 9.06 8.33
C LEU A 11 -9.83 10.02 9.32
N ASN A 12 -10.97 9.65 9.88
CA ASN A 12 -11.64 10.40 10.94
C ASN A 12 -10.78 10.61 12.21
N THR A 13 -9.70 9.84 12.36
CA THR A 13 -8.68 9.98 13.41
C THR A 13 -7.58 10.99 13.09
N GLY A 14 -7.59 11.60 11.90
CA GLY A 14 -6.53 12.48 11.39
C GLY A 14 -5.31 11.72 10.84
N ALA A 15 -5.30 10.39 10.90
CA ALA A 15 -4.25 9.57 10.31
C ALA A 15 -4.36 9.54 8.78
N LYS A 16 -3.22 9.50 8.09
CA LYS A 16 -3.17 9.39 6.61
C LYS A 16 -2.97 7.93 6.21
N ILE A 17 -3.94 7.36 5.48
CA ILE A 17 -3.83 6.03 4.88
C ILE A 17 -3.44 6.17 3.40
N PRO A 18 -2.52 5.34 2.86
CA PRO A 18 -2.26 5.36 1.43
C PRO A 18 -3.50 4.96 0.63
N SER A 19 -3.64 5.55 -0.56
CA SER A 19 -4.78 5.27 -1.45
C SER A 19 -4.73 3.88 -2.10
N VAL A 20 -3.59 3.20 -2.01
CA VAL A 20 -3.36 1.85 -2.52
C VAL A 20 -2.83 0.97 -1.38
N GLY A 21 -3.42 -0.21 -1.21
CA GLY A 21 -3.00 -1.22 -0.23
C GLY A 21 -2.74 -2.58 -0.89
N LEU A 22 -1.80 -3.35 -0.35
CA LEU A 22 -1.54 -4.74 -0.78
C LEU A 22 -2.40 -5.71 0.03
N GLY A 23 -3.40 -6.33 -0.61
CA GLY A 23 -4.15 -7.44 -0.02
C GLY A 23 -3.35 -8.75 -0.11
N THR A 24 -3.37 -9.55 0.97
CA THR A 24 -2.62 -10.81 1.06
C THR A 24 -3.54 -12.04 1.17
N TRP A 25 -4.85 -11.87 1.03
CA TRP A 25 -5.79 -12.97 1.08
C TRP A 25 -5.58 -13.94 -0.09
N GLN A 26 -5.64 -15.24 0.19
CA GLN A 26 -5.33 -16.35 -0.74
C GLN A 26 -3.88 -16.43 -1.26
N ALA A 27 -2.97 -15.59 -0.76
CA ALA A 27 -1.56 -15.76 -1.06
C ALA A 27 -1.04 -17.08 -0.49
N GLU A 28 -0.25 -17.80 -1.26
CA GLU A 28 0.36 -19.05 -0.80
C GLU A 28 1.24 -18.81 0.44
N PRO A 29 1.20 -19.72 1.42
CA PRO A 29 2.11 -19.68 2.57
C PRO A 29 3.57 -19.57 2.10
N GLY A 30 4.31 -18.59 2.61
CA GLY A 30 5.71 -18.33 2.24
C GLY A 30 5.91 -17.33 1.10
N VAL A 31 4.88 -16.99 0.31
CA VAL A 31 4.98 -15.99 -0.78
C VAL A 31 4.69 -14.58 -0.28
N VAL A 32 3.92 -14.46 0.80
CA VAL A 32 3.52 -13.17 1.41
C VAL A 32 4.74 -12.32 1.79
N GLY A 33 5.83 -12.91 2.30
CA GLY A 33 7.02 -12.17 2.71
C GLY A 33 7.69 -11.40 1.57
N ASN A 34 7.81 -12.03 0.39
CA ASN A 34 8.40 -11.40 -0.80
C ASN A 34 7.49 -10.31 -1.38
N ALA A 35 6.18 -10.55 -1.38
CA ALA A 35 5.18 -9.57 -1.81
C ALA A 35 5.23 -8.31 -0.93
N VAL A 36 5.31 -8.48 0.40
CA VAL A 36 5.43 -7.38 1.36
C VAL A 36 6.76 -6.65 1.23
N SER A 37 7.89 -7.37 1.10
CA SER A 37 9.21 -6.73 0.92
C SER A 37 9.27 -5.86 -0.33
N THR A 38 8.69 -6.34 -1.42
CA THR A 38 8.59 -5.59 -2.68
C THR A 38 7.67 -4.39 -2.53
N ALA A 39 6.50 -4.56 -1.90
CA ALA A 39 5.58 -3.45 -1.67
C ALA A 39 6.22 -2.33 -0.84
N ILE A 40 7.02 -2.66 0.18
CA ILE A 40 7.75 -1.67 0.96
C ILE A 40 8.77 -0.92 0.09
N LYS A 41 9.56 -1.62 -0.71
CA LYS A 41 10.58 -1.00 -1.58
C LYS A 41 9.99 -0.08 -2.65
N VAL A 42 8.82 -0.42 -3.19
CA VAL A 42 8.24 0.25 -4.35
C VAL A 42 7.20 1.30 -3.95
N PHE A 43 6.35 1.01 -2.96
CA PHE A 43 5.16 1.79 -2.66
C PHE A 43 5.16 2.43 -1.28
N PHE A 44 5.71 1.76 -0.26
CA PHE A 44 5.73 2.30 1.11
C PHE A 44 7.09 2.90 1.44
N LYS A 45 7.29 4.16 1.04
CA LYS A 45 8.39 5.00 1.53
C LYS A 45 8.03 5.44 2.95
N PHE A 46 8.80 5.00 3.96
CA PHE A 46 8.71 5.54 5.31
C PHE A 46 9.15 7.00 5.34
#